data_AF-A0A3D1SQF5-F1
#
_entry.id   AF-A0A3D1SQF5-F1
#
_cell.length_a   1.000
_cell.length_b   1.000
_cell.length_c   1.000
_cell.angle_alpha   90.00
_cell.angle_beta   90.00
_cell.angle_gamma   90.00
#
_symmetry.space_group_name_H-M   'P 1'
#
loop_
_entity.id
_entity.type
_entity.pdbx_description
1 polymer ?
#
loop_
_entity_poly.entity_id
_entity_poly.type
_entity_poly.pdbx_seq_one_letter_code
_entity_poly.pdbx_strand_id
1 'polypeptide(L)'
;MITRTKYNPKEIEAKWQTQWETEQLYHAPDNSPKPNFYHLVMFPYPSGDLHMGHWYNYSPFDAYGRFKRMQGYNVMQPIGFDAFGLPAENAAIKRGVQARTWTLANIDKMRKQLRQMGAQWDWQREVVTCLPDYYKWTQWLFLQFYKHGLAYRTKAPANWCPSCNTVLANEQVLADGTCERCGSTVIRKEIDQWLLKITNYAERLLDFPVIEWPEKTMTMQRNWIGRSEGAEIRFVAEIAGKQEDIPVFTTRPDTIYGVTFFVLAPEHPWVEKITTPA
;
A
#
# COMPACT_ATOMS: atom_id res chain seq x y z
N MET A 1 -25.25 -53.91 0.46
CA MET A 1 -25.84 -52.56 0.56
C MET A 1 -24.70 -51.58 0.83
N ILE A 2 -24.38 -50.69 -0.09
CA ILE A 2 -23.45 -49.58 0.21
C ILE A 2 -24.29 -48.55 0.98
N THR A 3 -24.13 -48.51 2.30
CA THR A 3 -24.66 -47.42 3.13
C THR A 3 -23.93 -46.15 2.71
N ARG A 4 -24.62 -45.26 1.99
CA ARG A 4 -24.11 -43.92 1.70
C ARG A 4 -24.00 -43.18 3.03
N THR A 5 -22.81 -43.10 3.58
CA THR A 5 -22.50 -42.22 4.70
C THR A 5 -22.78 -40.78 4.24
N LYS A 6 -23.65 -40.07 4.96
CA LYS A 6 -23.99 -38.68 4.64
C LYS A 6 -22.73 -37.82 4.82
N TYR A 7 -22.44 -36.95 3.85
CA TYR A 7 -21.32 -36.00 3.97
C TYR A 7 -21.50 -35.13 5.22
N ASN A 8 -20.50 -35.14 6.10
CA ASN A 8 -20.46 -34.32 7.32
C ASN A 8 -19.20 -33.42 7.29
N PRO A 9 -19.32 -32.15 6.84
CA PRO A 9 -18.18 -31.25 6.73
C PRO A 9 -17.50 -31.02 8.08
N LYS A 10 -18.26 -30.91 9.18
CA LYS A 10 -17.70 -30.62 10.51
C LYS A 10 -16.70 -31.68 10.97
N GLU A 11 -16.99 -32.95 10.70
CA GLU A 11 -16.10 -34.07 11.04
C GLU A 11 -14.95 -34.19 10.05
N ILE A 12 -15.23 -34.06 8.75
CA ILE A 12 -14.24 -34.26 7.68
C ILE A 12 -13.20 -33.13 7.65
N GLU A 13 -13.63 -31.88 7.70
CA GLU A 13 -12.75 -30.70 7.65
C GLU A 13 -11.81 -30.67 8.85
N ALA A 14 -12.35 -30.84 10.07
CA ALA A 14 -11.55 -30.83 11.29
C ALA A 14 -10.49 -31.95 11.31
N LYS A 15 -10.86 -33.16 10.85
CA LYS A 15 -9.94 -34.29 10.73
C LYS A 15 -8.75 -33.94 9.83
N TRP A 16 -9.02 -33.49 8.59
CA TRP A 16 -7.97 -33.24 7.61
C TRP A 16 -7.12 -32.01 7.96
N GLN A 17 -7.72 -30.94 8.46
CA GLN A 17 -6.98 -29.76 8.94
C GLN A 17 -6.00 -30.14 10.06
N THR A 18 -6.44 -30.96 11.02
CA THR A 18 -5.58 -31.45 12.11
C THR A 18 -4.44 -32.32 11.58
N GLN A 19 -4.73 -33.20 10.63
CA GLN A 19 -3.72 -34.07 10.02
C GLN A 19 -2.66 -33.25 9.28
N TRP A 20 -3.05 -32.30 8.44
CA TRP A 20 -2.11 -31.47 7.68
C TRP A 20 -1.23 -30.60 8.58
N GLU A 21 -1.78 -30.08 9.68
CA GLU A 21 -1.01 -29.31 10.67
C GLU A 21 0.01 -30.20 11.39
N THR A 22 -0.43 -31.39 11.84
CA THR A 22 0.41 -32.35 12.57
C THR A 22 1.57 -32.85 11.71
N GLU A 23 1.30 -33.12 10.43
CA GLU A 23 2.32 -33.53 9.45
C GLU A 23 3.17 -32.34 8.96
N GLN A 24 2.83 -31.11 9.36
CA GLN A 24 3.42 -29.87 8.83
C GLN A 24 3.43 -29.84 7.30
N LEU A 25 2.38 -30.41 6.68
CA LEU A 25 2.34 -30.73 5.26
C LEU A 25 2.63 -29.52 4.35
N TYR A 26 2.21 -28.34 4.80
CA TYR A 26 2.30 -27.10 4.02
C TYR A 26 3.50 -26.23 4.37
N HIS A 27 4.34 -26.63 5.32
CA HIS A 27 5.64 -26.00 5.51
C HIS A 27 6.48 -26.13 4.23
N ALA A 28 7.10 -25.03 3.79
CA ALA A 28 8.01 -25.00 2.66
C ALA A 28 9.46 -24.89 3.17
N PRO A 29 10.23 -26.00 3.22
CA PRO A 29 11.60 -25.97 3.70
C PRO A 29 12.51 -25.15 2.78
N ASP A 30 13.47 -24.42 3.35
CA ASP A 30 14.44 -23.64 2.58
C ASP A 30 15.39 -24.52 1.75
N ASN A 31 15.69 -25.73 2.25
CA ASN A 31 16.65 -26.66 1.64
C ASN A 31 15.97 -27.79 0.84
N SER A 32 14.85 -27.50 0.19
CA SER A 32 14.12 -28.50 -0.61
C SER A 32 14.81 -28.77 -1.95
N PRO A 33 14.96 -30.04 -2.41
CA PRO A 33 15.47 -30.35 -3.74
C PRO A 33 14.45 -30.10 -4.86
N LYS A 34 13.20 -29.76 -4.51
CA LYS A 34 12.12 -29.46 -5.46
C LYS A 34 12.24 -28.02 -5.97
N PRO A 35 11.73 -27.71 -7.18
CA PRO A 35 11.68 -26.33 -7.65
C PRO A 35 10.80 -25.47 -6.72
N ASN A 36 11.33 -24.32 -6.29
CA ASN A 36 10.62 -23.39 -5.42
C ASN A 36 9.51 -22.65 -6.16
N PHE A 37 8.37 -22.48 -5.49
CA PHE A 37 7.27 -21.67 -5.99
C PHE A 37 6.75 -20.77 -4.86
N TYR A 38 7.04 -19.47 -4.94
CA TYR A 38 6.52 -18.49 -3.99
C TYR A 38 5.16 -17.99 -4.48
N HIS A 39 4.10 -18.39 -3.78
CA HIS A 39 2.75 -17.94 -4.03
C HIS A 39 2.32 -17.01 -2.90
N LEU A 40 2.05 -15.74 -3.21
CA LEU A 40 1.69 -14.72 -2.22
C LEU A 40 0.34 -14.11 -2.55
N VAL A 41 -0.46 -13.88 -1.51
CA VAL A 41 -1.67 -13.06 -1.55
C VAL A 41 -1.51 -11.90 -0.58
N MET A 42 -2.16 -10.78 -0.86
CA MET A 42 -2.20 -9.66 0.08
C MET A 42 -2.79 -10.12 1.42
N PHE A 43 -1.97 -10.08 2.46
CA PHE A 43 -2.35 -10.41 3.83
C PHE A 43 -3.36 -9.40 4.41
N PRO A 44 -4.24 -9.82 5.33
CA PRO A 44 -5.36 -8.99 5.76
C PRO A 44 -4.96 -7.96 6.83
N TYR A 45 -5.71 -6.86 6.87
CA TYR A 45 -5.76 -5.97 8.03
C TYR A 45 -6.59 -6.61 9.16
N PRO A 46 -6.12 -6.64 10.42
CA PRO A 46 -6.87 -7.17 11.55
C PRO A 46 -7.89 -6.16 12.12
N SER A 47 -8.77 -5.66 11.23
CA SER A 47 -9.80 -4.68 11.55
C SER A 47 -11.07 -5.28 12.16
N GLY A 48 -11.19 -6.62 12.16
CA GLY A 48 -12.32 -7.38 12.67
C GLY A 48 -12.28 -8.83 12.19
N ASP A 49 -13.40 -9.30 11.64
CA ASP A 49 -13.54 -10.67 11.14
C ASP A 49 -13.20 -10.76 9.65
N LEU A 50 -12.80 -11.96 9.19
CA LEU A 50 -12.75 -12.24 7.76
C LEU A 50 -14.15 -12.08 7.14
N HIS A 51 -14.29 -11.17 6.19
CA HIS A 51 -15.46 -11.05 5.32
C HIS A 51 -15.33 -11.84 4.01
N MET A 52 -16.43 -11.93 3.23
CA MET A 52 -16.50 -12.66 1.95
C MET A 52 -15.43 -12.26 0.93
N GLY A 53 -15.00 -11.00 0.90
CA GLY A 53 -13.87 -10.57 0.05
C GLY A 53 -12.57 -11.34 0.33
N HIS A 54 -12.27 -11.70 1.58
CA HIS A 54 -11.10 -12.52 1.92
C HIS A 54 -11.27 -13.94 1.36
N TRP A 55 -12.45 -14.54 1.54
CA TRP A 55 -12.74 -15.87 1.00
C TRP A 55 -12.61 -15.91 -0.53
N TYR A 56 -13.13 -14.89 -1.21
CA TYR A 56 -13.03 -14.74 -2.65
C TYR A 56 -11.58 -14.60 -3.13
N ASN A 57 -10.73 -13.90 -2.36
CA ASN A 57 -9.32 -13.73 -2.70
C ASN A 57 -8.49 -15.00 -2.41
N TYR A 58 -8.72 -15.64 -1.27
CA TYR A 58 -7.86 -16.73 -0.77
C TYR A 58 -8.22 -18.11 -1.32
N SER A 59 -9.48 -18.37 -1.65
CA SER A 59 -9.89 -19.69 -2.18
C SER A 59 -9.27 -20.05 -3.54
N PRO A 60 -9.35 -19.19 -4.59
CA PRO A 60 -8.71 -19.50 -5.88
C PRO A 60 -7.19 -19.53 -5.76
N PHE A 61 -6.63 -18.68 -4.91
CA PHE A 61 -5.21 -18.66 -4.58
C PHE A 61 -4.75 -19.99 -3.96
N ASP A 62 -5.47 -20.51 -2.98
CA ASP A 62 -5.18 -21.83 -2.40
C ASP A 62 -5.29 -22.96 -3.43
N ALA A 63 -6.36 -22.95 -4.25
CA ALA A 63 -6.54 -23.96 -5.29
C ALA A 63 -5.35 -24.01 -6.25
N TYR A 64 -4.83 -22.85 -6.68
CA TYR A 64 -3.66 -22.77 -7.54
C TYR A 64 -2.38 -23.22 -6.85
N GLY A 65 -2.18 -22.83 -5.58
CA GLY A 65 -1.08 -23.34 -4.76
C GLY A 65 -1.08 -24.87 -4.67
N ARG A 66 -2.27 -25.48 -4.51
CA ARG A 66 -2.42 -26.94 -4.37
C ARG A 66 -2.06 -27.62 -5.68
N PHE A 67 -2.55 -27.06 -6.78
CA PHE A 67 -2.20 -27.50 -8.12
C PHE A 67 -0.68 -27.49 -8.34
N LYS A 68 0.02 -26.40 -7.96
CA LYS A 68 1.49 -26.33 -8.05
C LYS A 68 2.19 -27.36 -7.15
N ARG A 69 1.72 -27.56 -5.93
CA ARG A 69 2.27 -28.58 -5.03
C ARG A 69 2.11 -30.00 -5.61
N MET A 70 0.97 -30.29 -6.22
CA MET A 70 0.71 -31.56 -6.92
C MET A 70 1.58 -31.76 -8.18
N GLN A 71 2.06 -30.68 -8.79
CA GLN A 71 3.06 -30.72 -9.87
C GLN A 71 4.50 -30.93 -9.37
N GLY A 72 4.71 -31.11 -8.05
CA GLY A 72 6.01 -31.42 -7.46
C GLY A 72 6.82 -30.21 -6.99
N TYR A 73 6.24 -29.01 -6.95
CA TYR A 73 6.91 -27.80 -6.47
C TYR A 73 7.02 -27.76 -4.93
N ASN A 74 8.05 -27.09 -4.44
CA ASN A 74 8.13 -26.61 -3.05
C ASN A 74 7.37 -25.28 -2.95
N VAL A 75 6.08 -25.37 -2.61
CA VAL A 75 5.18 -24.21 -2.59
C VAL A 75 5.26 -23.49 -1.25
N MET A 76 5.82 -22.28 -1.25
CA MET A 76 5.76 -21.36 -0.11
C MET A 76 4.53 -20.47 -0.25
N GLN A 77 3.54 -20.68 0.62
CA GLN A 77 2.31 -19.90 0.69
C GLN A 77 2.17 -19.28 2.09
N PRO A 78 2.88 -18.17 2.37
CA PRO A 78 2.85 -17.57 3.69
C PRO A 78 1.56 -16.78 3.91
N ILE A 79 1.30 -16.48 5.17
CA ILE A 79 0.25 -15.54 5.58
C ILE A 79 0.80 -14.66 6.70
N GLY A 80 0.08 -13.61 7.03
CA GLY A 80 0.43 -12.73 8.15
C GLY A 80 -0.68 -11.74 8.40
N PHE A 81 -0.37 -10.66 9.10
CA PHE A 81 -1.32 -9.62 9.44
C PHE A 81 -0.69 -8.24 9.30
N ASP A 82 -1.30 -7.39 8.47
CA ASP A 82 -0.92 -5.99 8.37
C ASP A 82 -1.56 -5.20 9.52
N ALA A 83 -0.85 -5.15 10.64
CA ALA A 83 -1.41 -4.86 11.95
C ALA A 83 -1.12 -3.44 12.47
N PHE A 84 -0.51 -2.57 11.66
CA PHE A 84 -0.35 -1.15 11.95
C PHE A 84 -1.38 -0.29 11.21
N GLY A 85 -1.39 1.00 11.54
CA GLY A 85 -2.08 2.01 10.76
C GLY A 85 -3.51 2.27 11.21
N LEU A 86 -4.11 3.22 10.48
CA LEU A 86 -5.34 3.87 10.85
C LEU A 86 -6.59 2.97 10.88
N PRO A 87 -6.72 1.88 10.09
CA PRO A 87 -7.87 0.97 10.23
C PRO A 87 -7.97 0.35 11.62
N ALA A 88 -6.85 -0.16 12.16
CA ALA A 88 -6.81 -0.79 13.48
C ALA A 88 -6.98 0.24 14.61
N GLU A 89 -6.32 1.40 14.46
CA GLU A 89 -6.40 2.50 15.42
C GLU A 89 -7.82 3.10 15.51
N ASN A 90 -8.44 3.43 14.38
CA ASN A 90 -9.79 3.99 14.34
C ASN A 90 -10.83 3.00 14.90
N ALA A 91 -10.68 1.70 14.61
CA ALA A 91 -11.55 0.67 15.14
C ALA A 91 -11.46 0.54 16.67
N ALA A 92 -10.25 0.73 17.22
CA ALA A 92 -10.00 0.73 18.65
C ALA A 92 -10.52 2.00 19.34
N ILE A 93 -10.29 3.19 18.75
CA ILE A 93 -10.81 4.49 19.22
C ILE A 93 -12.34 4.45 19.31
N LYS A 94 -13.02 4.02 18.23
CA LYS A 94 -14.50 3.93 18.19
C LYS A 94 -15.09 3.05 19.30
N ARG A 95 -14.31 2.08 19.80
CA ARG A 95 -14.74 1.11 20.81
C ARG A 95 -14.21 1.43 22.21
N GLY A 96 -13.42 2.49 22.38
CA GLY A 96 -12.83 2.86 23.67
C GLY A 96 -11.84 1.81 24.21
N VAL A 97 -11.17 1.05 23.32
CA VAL A 97 -10.21 0.01 23.69
C VAL A 97 -8.81 0.36 23.23
N GLN A 98 -7.79 -0.19 23.90
CA GLN A 98 -6.40 0.00 23.49
C GLN A 98 -6.13 -0.71 22.16
N ALA A 99 -5.54 0.01 21.19
CA ALA A 99 -5.30 -0.49 19.83
C ALA A 99 -4.52 -1.80 19.79
N ARG A 100 -3.47 -1.94 20.60
CA ARG A 100 -2.68 -3.19 20.66
C ARG A 100 -3.52 -4.38 21.09
N THR A 101 -4.27 -4.26 22.18
CA THR A 101 -5.15 -5.32 22.68
C THR A 101 -6.21 -5.69 21.65
N TRP A 102 -6.84 -4.69 21.02
CA TRP A 102 -7.84 -4.90 19.96
C TRP A 102 -7.27 -5.65 18.75
N THR A 103 -6.14 -5.18 18.23
CA THR A 103 -5.45 -5.77 17.08
C THR A 103 -5.07 -7.22 17.35
N LEU A 104 -4.47 -7.53 18.50
CA LEU A 104 -4.06 -8.90 18.83
C LEU A 104 -5.26 -9.84 18.99
N ALA A 105 -6.35 -9.38 19.62
CA ALA A 105 -7.58 -10.17 19.73
C ALA A 105 -8.19 -10.49 18.36
N ASN A 106 -8.17 -9.53 17.42
CA ASN A 106 -8.64 -9.76 16.06
C ASN A 106 -7.73 -10.72 15.30
N ILE A 107 -6.40 -10.59 15.45
CA ILE A 107 -5.44 -11.54 14.87
C ILE A 107 -5.74 -12.96 15.34
N ASP A 108 -5.95 -13.17 16.64
CA ASP A 108 -6.27 -14.51 17.17
C ASP A 108 -7.58 -15.06 16.61
N LYS A 109 -8.59 -14.20 16.42
CA LYS A 109 -9.87 -14.59 15.81
C LYS A 109 -9.70 -14.93 14.33
N MET A 110 -9.04 -14.07 13.57
CA MET A 110 -8.79 -14.29 12.14
C MET A 110 -7.89 -15.49 11.89
N ARG A 111 -6.90 -15.75 12.75
CA ARG A 111 -6.07 -16.97 12.68
C ARG A 111 -6.94 -18.22 12.76
N LYS A 112 -7.93 -18.26 13.67
CA LYS A 112 -8.90 -19.36 13.74
C LYS A 112 -9.73 -19.47 12.46
N GLN A 113 -10.22 -18.36 11.93
CA GLN A 113 -11.00 -18.36 10.69
C GLN A 113 -10.19 -18.82 9.48
N LEU A 114 -8.95 -18.33 9.32
CA LEU A 114 -8.01 -18.73 8.26
C LEU A 114 -7.67 -20.23 8.34
N ARG A 115 -7.50 -20.77 9.56
CA ARG A 115 -7.31 -22.21 9.77
C ARG A 115 -8.54 -23.01 9.40
N GLN A 116 -9.73 -22.52 9.73
CA GLN A 116 -11.01 -23.13 9.33
C GLN A 116 -11.22 -23.13 7.81
N MET A 117 -10.63 -22.18 7.07
CA MET A 117 -10.63 -22.23 5.60
C MET A 117 -9.95 -23.50 5.05
N GLY A 118 -9.01 -24.09 5.81
CA GLY A 118 -8.26 -25.27 5.38
C GLY A 118 -7.31 -25.03 4.20
N ALA A 119 -6.91 -23.78 3.94
CA ALA A 119 -5.92 -23.46 2.92
C ALA A 119 -4.48 -23.82 3.38
N GLN A 120 -3.55 -23.92 2.42
CA GLN A 120 -2.19 -24.42 2.63
C GLN A 120 -1.21 -23.39 3.24
N TRP A 121 -1.65 -22.64 4.24
CA TRP A 121 -0.80 -21.62 4.86
C TRP A 121 0.46 -22.22 5.50
N ASP A 122 1.61 -21.65 5.18
CA ASP A 122 2.86 -21.91 5.91
C ASP A 122 2.88 -21.05 7.18
N TRP A 123 2.23 -21.55 8.24
CA TRP A 123 2.11 -20.86 9.53
C TRP A 123 3.46 -20.63 10.23
N GLN A 124 4.52 -21.36 9.85
CA GLN A 124 5.86 -21.11 10.41
C GLN A 124 6.46 -19.78 9.92
N ARG A 125 5.92 -19.22 8.84
CA ARG A 125 6.34 -17.95 8.26
C ARG A 125 5.35 -16.82 8.56
N GLU A 126 4.47 -17.01 9.56
CA GLU A 126 3.54 -15.98 10.00
C GLU A 126 4.29 -14.71 10.44
N VAL A 127 3.87 -13.57 9.90
CA VAL A 127 4.38 -12.26 10.34
C VAL A 127 3.23 -11.37 10.80
N VAL A 128 3.49 -10.57 11.84
CA VAL A 128 2.55 -9.56 12.34
C VAL A 128 3.28 -8.22 12.37
N THR A 129 2.86 -7.28 11.53
CA THR A 129 3.67 -6.07 11.27
C THR A 129 3.83 -5.16 12.48
N CYS A 130 2.93 -5.25 13.47
CA CYS A 130 2.98 -4.46 14.70
C CYS A 130 3.85 -5.05 15.82
N LEU A 131 4.45 -6.23 15.62
CA LEU A 131 5.33 -6.85 16.61
C LEU A 131 6.79 -6.39 16.43
N PRO A 132 7.56 -6.24 17.54
CA PRO A 132 8.94 -5.76 17.50
C PRO A 132 9.86 -6.56 16.57
N ASP A 133 9.66 -7.88 16.49
CA ASP A 133 10.48 -8.73 15.64
C ASP A 133 10.31 -8.48 14.14
N TYR A 134 9.21 -7.84 13.75
CA TYR A 134 9.00 -7.37 12.38
C TYR A 134 9.50 -5.93 12.21
N TYR A 135 8.94 -4.97 12.95
CA TYR A 135 9.18 -3.54 12.66
C TYR A 135 10.60 -3.07 13.02
N LYS A 136 11.38 -3.82 13.81
CA LYS A 136 12.81 -3.51 14.02
C LYS A 136 13.55 -3.43 12.68
N TRP A 137 13.16 -4.25 11.70
CA TRP A 137 13.75 -4.26 10.37
C TRP A 137 13.27 -3.11 9.49
N THR A 138 12.03 -2.64 9.67
CA THR A 138 11.54 -1.45 8.95
C THR A 138 12.18 -0.18 9.51
N GLN A 139 12.39 -0.10 10.83
CA GLN A 139 13.19 0.96 11.47
C GLN A 139 14.63 0.95 10.94
N TRP A 140 15.26 -0.23 10.90
CA TRP A 140 16.62 -0.37 10.36
C TRP A 140 16.69 0.06 8.89
N LEU A 141 15.73 -0.34 8.05
CA LEU A 141 15.68 0.01 6.63
C LEU A 141 15.51 1.52 6.43
N PHE A 142 14.62 2.15 7.22
CA PHE A 142 14.46 3.60 7.22
C PHE A 142 15.77 4.31 7.55
N LEU A 143 16.53 3.83 8.56
CA LEU A 143 17.84 4.37 8.88
C LEU A 143 18.84 4.19 7.74
N GLN A 144 18.77 3.09 6.98
CA GLN A 144 19.60 2.94 5.78
C GLN A 144 19.22 3.97 4.71
N PHE A 145 17.93 4.17 4.43
CA PHE A 145 17.47 5.19 3.49
C PHE A 145 17.91 6.59 3.93
N TYR A 146 17.83 6.90 5.22
CA TYR A 146 18.27 8.18 5.76
C TYR A 146 19.78 8.38 5.54
N LYS A 147 20.60 7.39 5.90
CA LYS A 147 22.07 7.43 5.72
C LYS A 147 22.49 7.61 4.27
N HIS A 148 21.69 7.11 3.32
CA HIS A 148 21.95 7.23 1.88
C HIS A 148 21.20 8.41 1.23
N GLY A 149 20.61 9.32 2.02
CA GLY A 149 19.94 10.51 1.51
C GLY A 149 18.65 10.25 0.73
N LEU A 150 18.07 9.05 0.87
CA LEU A 150 16.80 8.64 0.27
C LEU A 150 15.60 8.94 1.17
N ALA A 151 15.78 8.94 2.49
CA ALA A 151 14.81 9.47 3.44
C ALA A 151 15.27 10.85 3.92
N TYR A 152 14.37 11.83 3.93
CA TYR A 152 14.70 13.20 4.34
C TYR A 152 13.49 13.86 4.99
N ARG A 153 13.75 14.91 5.77
CA ARG A 153 12.74 15.68 6.49
C ARG A 153 12.69 17.10 5.94
N THR A 154 11.50 17.59 5.61
CA THR A 154 11.30 18.96 5.14
C THR A 154 9.89 19.44 5.49
N LYS A 155 9.71 20.76 5.56
CA LYS A 155 8.37 21.34 5.46
C LYS A 155 7.88 21.14 4.03
N ALA A 156 6.71 20.54 3.89
CA ALA A 156 6.06 20.37 2.61
C ALA A 156 4.54 20.48 2.80
N PRO A 157 3.81 21.00 1.81
CA PRO A 157 2.35 20.98 1.81
C PRO A 157 1.88 19.52 1.77
N ALA A 158 1.26 19.08 2.87
CA ALA A 158 0.70 17.76 3.00
C ALA A 158 -0.82 17.80 2.83
N ASN A 159 -1.38 16.72 2.30
CA ASN A 159 -2.81 16.45 2.42
C ASN A 159 -3.12 16.18 3.89
N TRP A 160 -4.02 16.94 4.50
CA TRP A 160 -4.36 16.82 5.91
C TRP A 160 -5.83 16.50 6.07
N CYS A 161 -6.13 15.44 6.82
CA CYS A 161 -7.48 15.10 7.19
C CYS A 161 -7.81 15.72 8.57
N PRO A 162 -8.72 16.71 8.66
CA PRO A 162 -9.05 17.35 9.94
C PRO A 162 -9.78 16.41 10.89
N SER A 163 -10.54 15.45 10.37
CA SER A 163 -11.27 14.46 11.18
C SER A 163 -10.34 13.38 11.75
N CYS A 164 -9.41 12.85 10.94
CA CYS A 164 -8.44 11.84 11.39
C CYS A 164 -7.21 12.45 12.08
N ASN A 165 -7.04 13.77 12.03
CA ASN A 165 -5.91 14.50 12.62
C ASN A 165 -4.54 13.96 12.15
N THR A 166 -4.40 13.68 10.85
CA THR A 166 -3.21 13.06 10.26
C THR A 166 -2.95 13.55 8.84
N VAL A 167 -1.69 13.44 8.42
CA VAL A 167 -1.27 13.56 7.02
C VAL A 167 -1.76 12.35 6.22
N LEU A 168 -2.12 12.58 4.96
CA LEU A 168 -2.48 11.59 3.95
C LEU A 168 -1.45 11.60 2.82
N ALA A 169 -1.10 10.43 2.29
CA ALA A 169 -0.44 10.35 0.99
C ALA A 169 -1.44 10.74 -0.12
N ASN A 170 -0.95 11.05 -1.33
CA ASN A 170 -1.84 11.38 -2.46
C ASN A 170 -2.78 10.20 -2.78
N GLU A 171 -2.29 8.98 -2.62
CA GLU A 171 -3.02 7.72 -2.82
C GLU A 171 -4.22 7.56 -1.87
N GLN A 172 -4.25 8.31 -0.76
CA GLN A 172 -5.31 8.25 0.26
C GLN A 172 -6.35 9.37 0.13
N VAL A 173 -6.21 10.22 -0.89
CA VAL A 173 -7.16 11.27 -1.25
C VAL A 173 -7.95 10.81 -2.47
N LEU A 174 -9.27 10.71 -2.33
CA LEU A 174 -10.16 10.30 -3.41
C LEU A 174 -10.26 11.39 -4.48
N ALA A 175 -10.78 11.03 -5.66
CA ALA A 175 -10.89 11.94 -6.81
C ALA A 175 -11.76 13.19 -6.53
N ASP A 176 -12.68 13.11 -5.57
CA ASP A 176 -13.51 14.22 -5.11
C ASP A 176 -12.83 15.09 -4.03
N GLY A 177 -11.55 14.84 -3.72
CA GLY A 177 -10.78 15.57 -2.71
C GLY A 177 -11.09 15.16 -1.27
N THR A 178 -11.77 14.04 -1.05
CA THR A 178 -12.11 13.55 0.29
C THR A 178 -11.16 12.45 0.79
N CYS A 179 -11.08 12.29 2.10
CA CYS A 179 -10.31 11.23 2.73
C CYS A 179 -10.94 9.87 2.44
N GLU A 180 -10.15 8.90 1.93
CA GLU A 180 -10.62 7.54 1.56
C GLU A 180 -11.34 6.80 2.70
N ARG A 181 -11.09 7.19 3.95
CA ARG A 181 -11.57 6.48 5.15
C ARG A 181 -12.81 7.10 5.78
N CYS A 182 -12.82 8.42 5.93
CA CYS A 182 -13.85 9.12 6.70
C CYS A 182 -14.68 10.10 5.87
N GLY A 183 -14.35 10.30 4.59
CA GLY A 183 -15.09 11.16 3.67
C GLY A 183 -15.00 12.65 3.95
N SER A 184 -14.23 13.09 4.95
CA SER A 184 -14.04 14.53 5.21
C SER A 184 -13.19 15.16 4.11
N THR A 185 -13.51 16.41 3.75
CA THR A 185 -12.71 17.22 2.83
C THR A 185 -11.27 17.35 3.33
N VAL A 186 -10.33 17.02 2.45
CA VAL A 186 -8.89 17.12 2.72
C VAL A 186 -8.46 18.57 2.51
N ILE A 187 -7.67 19.09 3.44
CA ILE A 187 -7.08 20.44 3.34
C ILE A 187 -5.58 20.34 3.10
N ARG A 188 -5.00 21.38 2.48
CA ARG A 188 -3.53 21.52 2.39
C ARG A 188 -3.01 22.20 3.64
N LYS A 189 -1.98 21.62 4.25
CA LYS A 189 -1.30 22.19 5.42
C LYS A 189 0.20 21.98 5.30
N GLU A 190 0.98 23.03 5.56
CA GLU A 190 2.43 22.88 5.69
C GLU A 190 2.76 22.13 6.98
N ILE A 191 3.39 20.97 6.82
CA ILE A 191 3.77 20.11 7.94
C ILE A 191 5.21 19.66 7.72
N ASP A 192 5.96 19.64 8.81
CA ASP A 192 7.29 19.07 8.85
C ASP A 192 7.17 17.54 8.89
N GLN A 193 7.57 16.88 7.81
CA GLN A 193 7.32 15.46 7.57
C GLN A 193 8.52 14.74 6.96
N TRP A 194 8.56 13.42 7.16
CA TRP A 194 9.52 12.54 6.49
C TRP A 194 9.00 12.12 5.12
N LEU A 195 9.84 12.22 4.11
CA LEU A 195 9.56 11.75 2.75
C LEU A 195 10.64 10.78 2.28
N LEU A 196 10.25 9.89 1.37
CA LEU A 196 11.17 9.05 0.60
C LEU A 196 11.31 9.62 -0.81
N LYS A 197 12.54 9.67 -1.33
CA LYS A 197 12.85 10.10 -2.71
C LYS A 197 12.47 9.02 -3.73
N ILE A 198 11.21 8.59 -3.74
CA ILE A 198 10.68 7.65 -4.73
C ILE A 198 10.79 8.21 -6.15
N THR A 199 10.77 9.54 -6.31
CA THR A 199 10.97 10.23 -7.59
C THR A 199 12.34 9.97 -8.22
N ASN A 200 13.39 9.69 -7.42
CA ASN A 200 14.69 9.26 -7.95
C ASN A 200 14.61 7.92 -8.70
N TYR A 201 13.53 7.17 -8.50
CA TYR A 201 13.27 5.87 -9.13
C TYR A 201 12.08 5.91 -10.10
N ALA A 202 11.48 7.06 -10.37
CA ALA A 202 10.26 7.17 -11.19
C ALA A 202 10.43 6.53 -12.58
N GLU A 203 11.58 6.76 -13.23
CA GLU A 203 11.87 6.17 -14.54
C GLU A 203 11.93 4.64 -14.50
N ARG A 204 12.60 4.10 -13.47
CA ARG A 204 12.68 2.65 -13.28
C ARG A 204 11.32 2.04 -12.93
N LEU A 205 10.46 2.79 -12.24
CA LEU A 205 9.10 2.35 -11.88
C LEU A 205 8.12 2.41 -13.07
N LEU A 206 8.47 3.11 -14.15
CA LEU A 206 7.72 3.12 -15.42
C LEU A 206 8.09 1.96 -16.35
N ASP A 207 9.21 1.30 -16.10
CA ASP A 207 9.72 0.20 -16.91
C ASP A 207 9.27 -1.16 -16.34
N PHE A 208 8.54 -1.94 -17.13
CA PHE A 208 7.94 -3.24 -16.73
C PHE A 208 8.48 -4.44 -17.54
N PRO A 209 9.77 -4.51 -17.90
CA PRO A 209 10.23 -5.34 -19.03
C PRO A 209 10.12 -6.84 -18.76
N VAL A 210 10.01 -7.25 -17.49
CA VAL A 210 10.02 -8.64 -17.04
C VAL A 210 8.77 -9.01 -16.23
N ILE A 211 7.78 -8.12 -16.15
CA ILE A 211 6.62 -8.28 -15.29
C ILE A 211 5.40 -8.67 -16.13
N GLU A 212 4.92 -9.90 -15.95
CA GLU A 212 3.67 -10.36 -16.55
C GLU A 212 2.45 -9.85 -15.75
N TRP A 213 2.13 -8.57 -15.87
CA TRP A 213 0.97 -7.96 -15.23
C TRP A 213 -0.16 -7.66 -16.20
N PRO A 214 -1.42 -7.58 -15.73
CA PRO A 214 -2.52 -7.10 -16.55
C PRO A 214 -2.25 -5.68 -17.08
N GLU A 215 -2.54 -5.44 -18.36
CA GLU A 215 -2.32 -4.13 -19.00
C GLU A 215 -3.00 -2.97 -18.25
N LYS A 216 -4.19 -3.24 -17.69
CA LYS A 216 -4.91 -2.26 -16.87
C LYS A 216 -4.07 -1.79 -15.67
N THR A 217 -3.41 -2.71 -14.97
CA THR A 217 -2.56 -2.38 -13.81
C THR A 217 -1.35 -1.56 -14.24
N MET A 218 -0.67 -1.97 -15.31
CA MET A 218 0.48 -1.23 -15.84
C MET A 218 0.08 0.18 -16.30
N THR A 219 -1.06 0.30 -16.99
CA THR A 219 -1.61 1.60 -17.42
C THR A 219 -1.93 2.50 -16.23
N MET A 220 -2.55 1.97 -15.16
CA MET A 220 -2.82 2.75 -13.95
C MET A 220 -1.53 3.25 -13.30
N GLN A 221 -0.47 2.44 -13.25
CA GLN A 221 0.84 2.84 -12.72
C GLN A 221 1.51 3.93 -13.58
N ARG A 222 1.47 3.79 -14.92
CA ARG A 222 2.01 4.81 -15.84
C ARG A 222 1.29 6.15 -15.67
N ASN A 223 -0.04 6.13 -15.58
CA ASN A 223 -0.84 7.33 -15.39
C ASN A 223 -0.63 7.95 -14.00
N TRP A 224 -0.41 7.13 -12.97
CA TRP A 224 -0.10 7.60 -11.62
C TRP A 224 1.24 8.33 -11.54
N ILE A 225 2.29 7.74 -12.15
CA ILE A 225 3.62 8.36 -12.18
C ILE A 225 3.61 9.62 -13.08
N GLY A 226 2.88 9.58 -14.18
CA GLY A 226 2.56 10.77 -14.97
C GLY A 226 3.77 11.49 -15.56
N ARG A 227 4.80 10.74 -16.01
CA ARG A 227 5.97 11.34 -16.68
C ARG A 227 5.51 12.16 -17.87
N SER A 228 6.01 13.38 -17.93
CA SER A 228 5.81 14.30 -19.05
C SER A 228 7.15 14.90 -19.46
N GLU A 229 7.30 15.14 -20.75
CA GLU A 229 8.45 15.82 -21.34
C GLU A 229 7.97 17.15 -21.92
N GLY A 230 8.79 18.17 -21.77
CA GLY A 230 8.42 19.53 -22.10
C GLY A 230 9.60 20.47 -22.01
N ALA A 231 9.31 21.77 -21.97
CA ALA A 231 10.31 22.81 -21.80
C ALA A 231 9.99 23.68 -20.59
N GLU A 232 11.03 24.09 -19.86
CA GLU A 232 10.97 25.25 -18.97
C GLU A 232 11.22 26.50 -19.83
N ILE A 233 10.26 27.42 -19.84
CA ILE A 233 10.32 28.69 -20.55
C ILE A 233 10.39 29.80 -19.50
N ARG A 234 11.34 30.72 -19.65
CA ARG A 234 11.50 31.86 -18.74
C ARG A 234 10.93 33.12 -19.37
N PHE A 235 9.90 33.67 -18.74
CA PHE A 235 9.36 34.98 -19.10
C PHE A 235 10.00 36.04 -18.23
N VAL A 236 10.48 37.13 -18.84
CA VAL A 236 11.04 38.25 -18.09
C VAL A 236 9.92 39.26 -17.85
N ALA A 237 9.66 39.58 -16.59
CA ALA A 237 8.67 40.60 -16.22
C ALA A 237 9.28 41.62 -15.27
N GLU A 238 8.82 42.87 -15.36
CA GLU A 238 9.16 43.88 -14.36
C GLU A 238 8.16 43.80 -13.19
N ILE A 239 8.65 43.43 -12.01
CA ILE A 239 7.88 43.31 -10.78
C ILE A 239 8.50 44.25 -9.74
N ALA A 240 7.72 45.21 -9.23
CA ALA A 240 8.18 46.18 -8.24
C ALA A 240 9.49 46.92 -8.63
N GLY A 241 9.63 47.27 -9.91
CA GLY A 241 10.80 47.98 -10.44
C GLY A 241 12.06 47.13 -10.64
N LYS A 242 11.95 45.80 -10.57
CA LYS A 242 13.03 44.85 -10.87
C LYS A 242 12.62 43.89 -11.96
N GLN A 243 13.55 43.56 -12.86
CA GLN A 243 13.37 42.43 -13.76
C GLN A 243 13.49 41.12 -13.00
N GLU A 244 12.47 40.28 -13.12
CA GLU A 244 12.38 38.96 -12.49
C GLU A 244 12.08 37.92 -13.57
N ASP A 245 12.73 36.76 -13.46
CA ASP A 245 12.49 35.61 -14.34
C ASP A 245 11.33 34.77 -13.81
N ILE A 246 10.36 34.49 -14.68
CA ILE A 246 9.21 33.62 -14.42
C ILE A 246 9.37 32.29 -15.17
N PRO A 247 9.94 31.23 -14.55
CA PRO A 247 10.04 29.93 -15.18
C PRO A 247 8.68 29.24 -15.13
N VAL A 248 8.23 28.79 -16.29
CA VAL A 248 6.99 28.06 -16.49
C VAL A 248 7.33 26.76 -17.22
N PHE A 249 6.83 25.64 -16.73
CA PHE A 249 6.93 24.37 -17.43
C PHE A 249 5.71 24.16 -18.32
N THR A 250 5.91 23.72 -19.56
CA THR A 250 4.84 23.28 -20.46
C THR A 250 5.28 22.07 -21.29
N THR A 251 4.35 21.13 -21.47
CA THR A 251 4.51 19.99 -22.41
C THR A 251 4.22 20.38 -23.86
N ARG A 252 3.75 21.62 -24.08
CA ARG A 252 3.39 22.18 -25.39
C ARG A 252 4.14 23.49 -25.67
N PRO A 253 5.48 23.46 -25.76
CA PRO A 253 6.27 24.67 -26.06
C PRO A 253 5.98 25.23 -27.47
N ASP A 254 5.44 24.41 -28.37
CA ASP A 254 5.01 24.81 -29.71
C ASP A 254 3.94 25.92 -29.69
N THR A 255 3.17 26.05 -28.60
CA THR A 255 2.10 27.06 -28.49
C THR A 255 2.56 28.38 -27.87
N ILE A 256 3.87 28.59 -27.69
CA ILE A 256 4.42 29.74 -26.94
C ILE A 256 3.98 31.11 -27.49
N TYR A 257 3.86 31.25 -28.81
CA TYR A 257 3.43 32.51 -29.44
C TYR A 257 1.94 32.83 -29.23
N GLY A 258 1.15 31.87 -28.73
CA GLY A 258 -0.27 32.06 -28.41
C GLY A 258 -0.54 32.38 -26.94
N VAL A 259 0.48 32.55 -26.12
CA VAL A 259 0.32 32.83 -24.69
C VAL A 259 -0.22 34.25 -24.49
N THR A 260 -1.39 34.35 -23.85
CA THR A 260 -2.07 35.64 -23.59
C THR A 260 -2.04 36.05 -22.12
N PHE A 261 -1.87 35.09 -21.20
CA PHE A 261 -1.73 35.31 -19.76
C PHE A 261 -1.09 34.08 -19.09
N PHE A 262 -0.70 34.25 -17.82
CA PHE A 262 -0.27 33.16 -16.95
C PHE A 262 -1.17 33.06 -15.72
N VAL A 263 -1.23 31.88 -15.12
CA VAL A 263 -1.91 31.64 -13.85
C VAL A 263 -0.87 31.17 -12.85
N LEU A 264 -0.83 31.82 -11.69
CA LEU A 264 0.02 31.43 -10.57
C LEU A 264 -0.82 30.67 -9.54
N ALA A 265 -0.22 29.66 -8.92
CA ALA A 265 -0.81 29.04 -7.75
C ALA A 265 -0.95 30.08 -6.62
N PRO A 266 -2.03 30.07 -5.83
CA PRO A 266 -2.20 31.00 -4.70
C PRO A 266 -1.04 30.99 -3.70
N GLU A 267 -0.37 29.84 -3.56
CA GLU A 267 0.77 29.65 -2.68
C GLU A 267 2.12 30.03 -3.32
N HIS A 268 2.12 30.49 -4.58
CA HIS A 268 3.36 30.83 -5.27
C HIS A 268 4.00 32.07 -4.62
N PRO A 269 5.33 32.07 -4.33
CA PRO A 269 6.02 33.19 -3.65
C PRO A 269 5.94 34.56 -4.35
N TRP A 270 5.44 34.61 -5.59
CA TRP A 270 5.22 35.87 -6.30
C TRP A 270 3.86 36.49 -6.04
N VAL A 271 2.86 35.72 -5.62
CA VAL A 271 1.54 36.27 -5.31
C VAL A 271 1.70 37.41 -4.31
N GLU A 272 2.40 37.17 -3.20
CA GLU A 272 2.71 38.21 -2.19
C GLU A 272 3.47 39.44 -2.74
N LYS A 273 4.26 39.28 -3.81
CA LYS A 273 5.05 40.38 -4.41
C LYS A 273 4.27 41.23 -5.41
N ILE A 274 3.30 40.62 -6.12
CA ILE A 274 2.59 41.26 -7.24
C ILE A 274 1.21 41.75 -6.86
N THR A 275 0.62 41.22 -5.78
CA THR A 275 -0.68 41.67 -5.28
C THR A 275 -0.51 42.81 -4.28
N THR A 276 -1.36 43.82 -4.37
CA THR A 276 -1.52 44.82 -3.30
C THR A 276 -2.34 44.23 -2.16
N PRO A 277 -2.15 44.69 -0.90
CA PRO A 277 -3.06 44.36 0.19
C PRO A 277 -4.51 44.66 -0.21
N ALA A 278 -5.43 43.78 0.16
CA ALA A 278 -6.86 43.97 -0.04
C ALA A 278 -7.42 45.08 0.87
#